data_AF-A0A443S8Y2-F1
#
_entry.id   AF-A0A443S8Y2-F1
#
_cell.length_a   1.000
_cell.length_b   1.000
_cell.length_c   1.000
_cell.angle_alpha   90.00
_cell.angle_beta   90.00
_cell.angle_gamma   90.00
#
_symmetry.space_group_name_H-M   'P 1'
#
loop_
_entity.id
_entity.type
_entity.pdbx_description
1 polymer ?
#
loop_
_entity_poly.entity_id
_entity_poly.type
_entity_poly.pdbx_seq_one_letter_code
_entity_poly.pdbx_strand_id
1 'polypeptide(L)'
;MSPNCINVLVTTTQLSPALAKILLYGLGPIFPIENIYSSTKVGKDNCFQRIKERFGPKCTYVVIGDGDDEDTAAKHLTMPFWRIRHRNDLENLLRVLSDDFL
;
A
#
# COMPACT_ATOMS: atom_id res chain seq x y z
N MET A 1 -10.61 -10.68 6.73
CA MET A 1 -10.42 -9.27 6.35
C MET A 1 -11.47 -8.47 7.08
N SER A 2 -11.08 -7.44 7.84
CA SER A 2 -12.05 -6.54 8.47
C SER A 2 -12.88 -5.88 7.35
N PRO A 3 -14.21 -5.80 7.48
CA PRO A 3 -15.09 -5.32 6.41
C PRO A 3 -14.84 -3.87 5.99
N ASN A 4 -14.07 -3.10 6.78
CA ASN A 4 -13.80 -1.69 6.55
C ASN A 4 -12.38 -1.40 6.04
N CYS A 5 -11.57 -2.43 5.77
CA CYS A 5 -10.20 -2.27 5.29
C CYS A 5 -10.07 -2.61 3.81
N ILE A 6 -9.30 -1.81 3.07
CA ILE A 6 -9.04 -2.01 1.64
C ILE A 6 -7.52 -2.07 1.43
N ASN A 7 -7.08 -3.12 0.74
CA ASN A 7 -5.69 -3.26 0.32
C ASN A 7 -5.48 -2.58 -1.05
N VAL A 8 -4.44 -1.74 -1.11
CA VAL A 8 -4.01 -1.05 -2.33
C VAL A 8 -2.50 -1.27 -2.51
N LEU A 9 -2.08 -1.64 -3.72
CA LEU A 9 -0.68 -1.87 -4.03
C LEU A 9 -0.14 -0.75 -4.92
N VAL A 10 0.97 -0.14 -4.50
CA VAL A 10 1.74 0.82 -5.30
C VAL A 10 3.14 0.27 -5.53
N THR A 11 3.56 0.12 -6.78
CA THR A 11 4.86 -0.49 -7.13
C THR A 11 5.61 0.29 -8.20
N THR A 12 6.94 0.32 -8.11
CA THR A 12 7.82 0.91 -9.14
C THR A 12 7.97 0.04 -10.39
N THR A 13 7.43 -1.19 -10.38
CA THR A 13 7.41 -2.09 -11.52
C THR A 13 6.33 -1.68 -12.52
N GLN A 14 6.61 -1.79 -13.83
CA GLN A 14 5.61 -1.57 -14.86
C GLN A 14 4.38 -2.47 -14.64
N LEU A 15 3.20 -2.00 -15.02
CA LEU A 15 1.94 -2.66 -14.68
C LEU A 15 1.89 -4.14 -15.13
N SER A 16 2.26 -4.45 -16.37
CA SER A 16 2.24 -5.84 -16.88
C SER A 16 3.10 -6.80 -16.04
N PRO A 17 4.42 -6.56 -15.83
CA PRO A 17 5.22 -7.41 -14.95
C PRO A 17 4.81 -7.36 -13.47
N ALA A 18 4.20 -6.27 -12.99
CA ALA A 18 3.64 -6.22 -11.64
C ALA A 18 2.48 -7.21 -11.47
N LEU A 19 1.55 -7.23 -12.43
CA LEU A 19 0.42 -8.18 -12.45
C LEU A 19 0.91 -9.63 -12.51
N ALA A 20 1.94 -9.91 -13.33
CA ALA A 20 2.57 -11.23 -13.37
C ALA A 20 3.11 -11.65 -12.00
N LYS A 21 3.83 -10.78 -11.29
CA LYS A 21 4.32 -11.08 -9.92
C LYS A 21 3.17 -11.38 -8.97
N ILE A 22 2.10 -10.59 -8.99
CA ILE A 22 0.94 -10.77 -8.11
C ILE A 22 0.30 -12.15 -8.30
N LEU A 23 0.16 -12.60 -9.56
CA LEU A 23 -0.35 -13.93 -9.87
C LEU A 23 0.61 -15.03 -9.40
N LEU A 24 1.91 -14.90 -9.70
CA LEU A 24 2.94 -15.89 -9.33
C LEU A 24 3.08 -16.06 -7.82
N TYR A 25 2.91 -14.99 -7.04
CA TYR A 25 2.95 -15.04 -5.57
C TYR A 25 1.58 -15.34 -4.93
N GLY A 26 0.53 -15.60 -5.72
CA GLY A 26 -0.81 -15.92 -5.20
C GLY A 26 -1.51 -14.74 -4.51
N LEU A 27 -1.11 -13.50 -4.81
CA LEU A 27 -1.64 -12.28 -4.19
C LEU A 27 -2.90 -11.73 -4.89
N GLY A 28 -3.32 -12.34 -6.00
CA GLY A 28 -4.49 -11.91 -6.79
C GLY A 28 -5.78 -11.73 -5.98
N PRO A 29 -6.17 -12.67 -5.10
CA PRO A 29 -7.36 -12.51 -4.26
C PRO A 29 -7.25 -11.39 -3.21
N ILE A 30 -6.05 -10.90 -2.92
CA ILE A 30 -5.77 -9.89 -1.89
C ILE A 30 -5.82 -8.48 -2.48
N PHE A 31 -5.40 -8.32 -3.73
CA PHE A 31 -5.34 -7.04 -4.44
C PHE A 31 -6.20 -7.08 -5.70
N PRO A 32 -7.46 -6.58 -5.63
CA PRO A 32 -8.28 -6.36 -6.82
C PRO A 32 -7.52 -5.53 -7.86
N ILE A 33 -7.72 -5.81 -9.15
CA ILE A 33 -6.90 -5.22 -10.23
C ILE A 33 -6.98 -3.69 -10.26
N GLU A 34 -8.15 -3.15 -9.93
CA GLU A 34 -8.42 -1.72 -9.83
C GLU A 34 -7.65 -1.05 -8.70
N ASN A 35 -7.13 -1.80 -7.72
CA ASN A 35 -6.36 -1.30 -6.59
C ASN A 35 -4.83 -1.45 -6.78
N ILE A 36 -4.37 -1.71 -8.01
CA ILE A 36 -2.95 -1.87 -8.33
C ILE A 36 -2.48 -0.65 -9.15
N TYR A 37 -1.52 0.08 -8.61
CA TYR A 37 -0.96 1.28 -9.21
C TYR A 37 0.52 1.09 -9.52
N SER A 38 0.91 1.36 -10.77
CA SER A 38 2.30 1.38 -11.22
C SER A 38 2.85 2.80 -11.12
N SER A 39 3.81 3.04 -10.23
CA SER A 39 4.47 4.33 -10.03
C SER A 39 5.67 4.56 -10.96
N THR A 40 6.02 3.60 -11.84
CA THR A 40 7.22 3.65 -12.70
C THR A 40 7.39 4.97 -13.46
N LYS A 41 6.29 5.58 -13.93
CA LYS A 41 6.34 6.83 -14.72
C LYS A 41 5.97 8.08 -13.93
N VAL A 42 5.09 7.94 -12.93
CA VAL A 42 4.47 9.09 -12.25
C VAL A 42 5.02 9.31 -10.84
N GLY A 43 5.77 8.36 -10.28
CA GLY A 43 6.23 8.41 -8.88
C GLY A 43 5.14 8.03 -7.87
N LYS A 44 5.56 7.70 -6.65
CA LYS A 44 4.65 7.24 -5.59
C LYS A 44 3.74 8.35 -5.07
N ASP A 45 4.25 9.59 -4.97
CA ASP A 45 3.47 10.78 -4.59
C ASP A 45 2.18 10.92 -5.42
N ASN A 46 2.30 10.90 -6.74
CA ASN A 46 1.15 11.00 -7.65
C ASN A 46 0.20 9.80 -7.53
N CYS A 47 0.72 8.59 -7.28
CA CYS A 47 -0.13 7.43 -7.02
C CYS A 47 -0.92 7.60 -5.72
N PHE A 48 -0.28 8.04 -4.64
CA PHE A 48 -0.92 8.26 -3.34
C PHE A 48 -1.97 9.36 -3.40
N GLN A 49 -1.72 10.45 -4.14
CA GLN A 49 -2.73 11.49 -4.39
C GLN A 49 -3.97 10.93 -5.10
N ARG A 50 -3.79 10.18 -6.20
CA ARG A 50 -4.89 9.53 -6.93
C ARG A 50 -5.69 8.56 -6.06
N ILE A 51 -5.01 7.86 -5.14
CA ILE A 51 -5.64 6.97 -4.17
C ILE A 51 -6.51 7.80 -3.20
N LYS A 52 -5.99 8.92 -2.65
CA LYS A 52 -6.78 9.82 -1.80
C LYS A 52 -8.01 10.40 -2.51
N GLU A 53 -7.84 10.80 -3.76
CA GLU A 53 -8.93 11.34 -4.59
C GLU A 53 -10.02 10.30 -4.82
N ARG A 54 -9.63 9.03 -5.05
CA ARG A 54 -10.57 7.93 -5.30
C ARG A 54 -11.35 7.51 -4.06
N PHE A 55 -10.69 7.31 -2.92
CA PHE A 55 -11.34 6.80 -1.71
C PHE A 55 -11.88 7.92 -0.80
N GLY A 56 -11.38 9.15 -0.96
CA GLY A 56 -11.87 10.34 -0.29
C GLY A 56 -11.10 10.66 1.01
N PRO A 57 -11.18 11.92 1.48
CA PRO A 57 -10.36 12.41 2.58
C PRO A 57 -10.76 11.87 3.97
N LYS A 58 -11.91 11.18 4.07
CA LYS A 58 -12.42 10.62 5.34
C LYS A 58 -11.80 9.26 5.70
N CYS A 59 -11.09 8.61 4.78
CA CYS A 59 -10.40 7.36 5.05
C CYS A 59 -9.12 7.61 5.84
N THR A 60 -8.78 6.68 6.74
CA THR A 60 -7.45 6.59 7.33
C THR A 60 -6.52 5.90 6.34
N TYR A 61 -5.45 6.58 5.93
CA TYR A 61 -4.46 6.03 5.01
C TYR A 61 -3.22 5.62 5.79
N VAL A 62 -2.80 4.37 5.64
CA VAL A 62 -1.53 3.88 6.21
C VAL A 62 -0.67 3.38 5.06
N VAL A 63 0.53 3.93 4.92
CA VAL A 63 1.49 3.50 3.91
C VAL A 63 2.43 2.47 4.55
N ILE A 64 2.57 1.31 3.91
CA ILE A 64 3.43 0.21 4.38
C ILE A 64 4.49 -0.03 3.30
N GLY A 65 5.77 -0.03 3.68
CA GLY A 65 6.86 -0.27 2.74
C GLY A 65 8.24 -0.30 3.40
N ASP A 66 9.27 -0.57 2.61
CA ASP A 66 10.65 -0.74 3.08
C ASP A 66 11.61 0.35 2.57
N GLY A 67 11.21 1.10 1.52
CA GLY A 67 12.01 2.14 0.86
C GLY A 67 11.80 3.56 1.37
N ASP A 68 12.71 4.46 1.00
CA ASP A 68 12.66 5.88 1.38
C ASP A 68 11.71 6.71 0.49
N ASP A 69 11.49 6.26 -0.75
CA ASP A 69 10.61 6.94 -1.71
C ASP A 69 9.15 6.96 -1.22
N GLU A 70 8.66 5.84 -0.69
CA GLU A 70 7.32 5.73 -0.11
C GLU A 70 7.19 6.48 1.22
N ASP A 71 8.23 6.48 2.05
CA ASP A 71 8.23 7.22 3.33
C ASP A 71 8.16 8.72 3.08
N THR A 72 8.98 9.22 2.14
CA THR A 72 8.98 10.64 1.73
C THR A 72 7.61 11.04 1.18
N ALA A 73 7.04 10.22 0.30
CA ALA A 73 5.74 10.49 -0.29
C ALA A 73 4.59 10.44 0.74
N ALA A 74 4.64 9.50 1.68
CA ALA A 74 3.68 9.40 2.78
C ALA A 74 3.72 10.66 3.67
N LYS A 75 4.91 11.14 4.02
CA LYS A 75 5.11 12.37 4.80
C LYS A 75 4.53 13.60 4.11
N HIS A 76 4.77 13.76 2.80
CA HIS A 76 4.19 14.88 2.03
C HIS A 76 2.67 14.92 2.08
N LEU A 77 2.02 13.77 2.16
CA LEU A 77 0.56 13.64 2.17
C LEU A 77 -0.05 13.41 3.56
N THR A 78 0.77 13.61 4.61
CA THR A 78 0.43 13.42 6.02
C THR A 78 -0.17 12.04 6.32
N MET A 79 0.33 11.01 5.64
CA MET A 79 -0.05 9.62 5.88
C MET A 79 0.95 8.97 6.84
N PRO A 80 0.48 8.30 7.91
CA PRO A 80 1.32 7.41 8.71
C PRO A 80 2.08 6.41 7.84
N PHE A 81 3.37 6.26 8.10
CA PHE A 81 4.24 5.30 7.41
C PHE A 81 4.67 4.19 8.38
N TRP A 82 4.33 2.95 8.04
CA TRP A 82 4.78 1.75 8.74
C TRP A 82 5.94 1.11 7.99
N ARG A 83 7.15 1.31 8.49
CA ARG A 83 8.34 0.77 7.84
C ARG A 83 8.53 -0.72 8.13
N ILE A 84 8.81 -1.50 7.09
CA ILE A 84 9.21 -2.90 7.20
C ILE A 84 10.70 -3.03 6.89
N ARG A 85 11.50 -3.48 7.86
CA ARG A 85 12.93 -3.80 7.69
C ARG A 85 13.19 -5.29 7.92
N HIS A 86 12.46 -5.88 8.87
CA HIS A 86 12.66 -7.24 9.32
C HIS A 86 11.32 -7.95 9.55
N ARG A 87 11.39 -9.28 9.70
CA ARG A 87 10.21 -10.12 9.97
C ARG A 87 9.41 -9.66 11.19
N ASN A 88 10.10 -9.19 12.24
CA ASN A 88 9.47 -8.70 13.47
C ASN A 88 8.52 -7.51 13.20
N ASP A 89 8.80 -6.68 12.20
CA ASP A 89 7.94 -5.53 11.85
C ASP A 89 6.61 -5.99 11.25
N LEU A 90 6.63 -7.10 10.50
CA LEU A 90 5.43 -7.73 9.95
C LEU A 90 4.61 -8.41 11.05
N GLU A 91 5.26 -9.08 12.01
CA GLU A 91 4.60 -9.70 13.15
C GLU A 91 3.90 -8.65 14.04
N ASN A 92 4.56 -7.51 14.26
CA ASN A 92 3.95 -6.37 14.95
C ASN A 92 2.77 -5.77 14.17
N LEU A 93 2.88 -5.63 12.85
CA LEU A 93 1.78 -5.14 12.01
C LEU A 93 0.57 -6.08 12.10
N LEU A 94 0.79 -7.40 12.00
CA LEU A 94 -0.27 -8.41 12.10
C LEU A 94 -0.98 -8.33 13.46
N ARG A 95 -0.23 -8.12 14.54
CA ARG A 95 -0.81 -7.94 15.88
C ARG A 95 -1.73 -6.72 15.93
N VAL A 96 -1.27 -5.56 15.47
CA VAL A 96 -2.08 -4.32 15.47
C VAL A 96 -3.34 -4.47 14.62
N LEU A 97 -3.25 -5.13 13.47
CA LEU A 97 -4.42 -5.41 12.61
C LEU A 97 -5.41 -6.41 13.22
N SER A 98 -4.95 -7.29 14.12
CA SER A 98 -5.80 -8.29 14.78
C SER A 98 -6.51 -7.72 16.00
N ASP A 99 -5.93 -6.71 16.62
CA ASP A 99 -6.45 -6.08 17.83
C ASP A 99 -7.48 -4.94 17.52
N ASP A 100 -7.92 -4.78 16.26
CA ASP A 100 -8.88 -3.76 15.77
C ASP A 100 -8.51 -2.29 16.14
N PHE A 101 -7.21 -1.98 16.28
CA PHE A 101 -6.73 -0.64 16.65
C PHE A 101 -6.68 0.40 15.52
N LEU A 102 -7.28 0.12 14.35
CA LEU A 102 -7.22 0.95 13.14
C LEU A 102 -8.59 1.40 12.64
#